data_AF-A0A6N7H8F2-F1
#
_entry.id   AF-A0A6N7H8F2-F1
#
_cell.length_a   1.000
_cell.length_b   1.000
_cell.length_c   1.000
_cell.angle_alpha   90.00
_cell.angle_beta   90.00
_cell.angle_gamma   90.00
#
_symmetry.space_group_name_H-M   'P 1'
#
loop_
_entity.id
_entity.type
_entity.pdbx_description
1 polymer ?
#
loop_
_entity_poly.entity_id
_entity_poly.type
_entity_poly.pdbx_seq_one_letter_code
_entity_poly.pdbx_strand_id
1 'polypeptide(L)'
;MSAKGARTEAAETQRAEPKRINVAVSPDTVRALEHVIEREGVTLTEALRRLIGYGDFVYRAVRENSEQLIVKGQDGTREVVLL
;
A
#
# COMPACT_ATOMS: atom_id res chain seq x y z
N MET A 1 -24.99 46.56 -10.99
CA MET A 1 -24.10 46.01 -9.94
C MET A 1 -24.79 44.81 -9.31
N SER A 2 -24.64 43.61 -9.88
CA SER A 2 -25.24 42.39 -9.34
C SER A 2 -24.13 41.36 -9.18
N ALA A 3 -23.83 41.06 -7.92
CA ALA A 3 -22.76 40.14 -7.53
C ALA A 3 -23.09 38.72 -7.99
N LYS A 4 -22.30 38.21 -8.93
CA LYS A 4 -22.30 36.82 -9.35
C LYS A 4 -21.53 36.03 -8.29
N GLY A 5 -22.25 35.48 -7.32
CA GLY A 5 -21.71 34.54 -6.35
C GLY A 5 -21.16 33.31 -7.08
N ALA A 6 -19.85 33.14 -7.06
CA ALA A 6 -19.19 31.92 -7.50
C ALA A 6 -19.61 30.78 -6.55
N ARG A 7 -20.44 29.85 -7.04
CA ARG A 7 -20.59 28.56 -6.39
C ARG A 7 -19.28 27.81 -6.60
N THR A 8 -18.48 27.75 -5.54
CA THR A 8 -17.40 26.79 -5.41
C THR A 8 -18.03 25.40 -5.39
N GLU A 9 -17.99 24.70 -6.53
CA GLU A 9 -18.20 23.26 -6.57
C GLU A 9 -17.01 22.62 -5.85
N ALA A 10 -17.14 22.48 -4.53
CA ALA A 10 -16.31 21.56 -3.78
C ALA A 10 -16.66 20.16 -4.29
N ALA A 11 -15.80 19.60 -5.13
CA ALA A 11 -15.85 18.18 -5.44
C ALA A 11 -15.63 17.43 -4.12
N GLU A 12 -16.74 17.01 -3.50
CA GLU A 12 -16.70 16.05 -2.42
C GLU A 12 -16.12 14.76 -2.97
N THR A 13 -14.83 14.54 -2.75
CA THR A 13 -14.21 13.22 -2.91
C THR A 13 -14.94 12.29 -1.95
N GLN A 14 -15.97 11.60 -2.43
CA GLN A 14 -16.67 10.58 -1.67
C GLN A 14 -15.62 9.60 -1.17
N ARG A 15 -15.35 9.62 0.14
CA ARG A 15 -14.49 8.61 0.76
C ARG A 15 -15.16 7.27 0.52
N ALA A 16 -14.58 6.47 -0.37
CA ALA A 16 -15.07 5.13 -0.65
C ALA A 16 -15.16 4.36 0.67
N GLU A 17 -16.34 3.80 0.94
CA GLU A 17 -16.54 3.00 2.15
C GLU A 17 -15.62 1.77 2.13
N PRO A 18 -15.04 1.37 3.28
CA PRO A 18 -14.18 0.20 3.33
C PRO A 18 -14.91 -1.09 2.90
N LYS A 19 -14.45 -1.74 1.83
CA LYS A 19 -14.94 -3.06 1.43
C LYS A 19 -14.32 -4.14 2.31
N ARG A 20 -15.16 -5.02 2.89
CA ARG A 20 -14.69 -6.21 3.61
C ARG A 20 -14.35 -7.32 2.61
N ILE A 21 -13.18 -7.94 2.78
CA ILE A 21 -12.68 -9.03 1.95
C ILE A 21 -12.33 -10.19 2.88
N ASN A 22 -12.87 -11.38 2.60
CA ASN A 22 -12.55 -12.60 3.32
C ASN A 22 -11.69 -13.49 2.42
N VAL A 23 -10.50 -13.84 2.87
CA VAL A 23 -9.56 -14.68 2.14
C VAL A 23 -8.86 -15.65 3.09
N ALA A 24 -8.59 -16.86 2.60
CA ALA A 24 -7.67 -17.76 3.28
C ALA A 24 -6.23 -17.29 3.03
N VAL A 25 -5.40 -17.31 4.07
CA VAL A 25 -3.99 -16.91 3.99
C VAL A 25 -3.10 -18.02 4.53
N SER A 26 -1.87 -18.11 4.01
CA SER A 26 -0.89 -19.08 4.47
C SER A 26 -0.33 -18.71 5.85
N PRO A 27 0.26 -19.66 6.60
CA PRO A 27 0.95 -19.36 7.85
C PRO A 27 2.06 -18.30 7.70
N ASP A 28 2.77 -18.28 6.57
CA ASP A 28 3.81 -17.29 6.31
C ASP A 28 3.25 -15.87 6.17
N THR A 29 2.06 -15.75 5.56
CA THR A 29 1.34 -14.47 5.46
C THR A 29 0.93 -13.97 6.85
N VAL A 30 0.46 -14.88 7.71
CA VAL A 30 0.11 -14.54 9.10
C VAL A 30 1.33 -14.02 9.86
N ARG A 31 2.47 -14.73 9.76
CA ARG A 31 3.73 -14.30 10.41
C ARG A 31 4.21 -12.94 9.91
N ALA A 32 4.09 -12.67 8.62
CA ALA A 32 4.46 -11.37 8.06
C ALA A 32 3.59 -10.24 8.64
N LEU A 33 2.28 -10.48 8.80
CA LEU A 33 1.36 -9.53 9.41
C LEU A 33 1.68 -9.32 10.90
N GLU A 34 1.90 -10.40 11.65
CA GLU A 34 2.28 -10.35 13.08
C GLU A 34 3.57 -9.56 13.29
N HIS A 35 4.59 -9.77 12.47
CA HIS A 35 5.84 -9.03 12.55
C HIS A 35 5.62 -7.51 12.40
N VAL A 36 4.78 -7.07 11.46
CA VAL A 36 4.46 -5.64 11.30
C VAL A 36 3.68 -5.10 12.50
N ILE A 37 2.71 -5.87 12.99
CA ILE A 37 1.91 -5.50 14.17
C ILE A 37 2.81 -5.29 15.39
N GLU A 38 3.69 -6.26 15.68
CA GLU A 38 4.58 -6.23 16.83
C GLU A 38 5.62 -5.12 16.73
N ARG A 39 6.23 -4.96 15.55
CA ARG A 39 7.30 -3.98 15.33
C ARG A 39 6.80 -2.54 15.31
N GLU A 40 5.61 -2.31 14.76
CA GLU A 40 5.09 -0.96 14.50
C GLU A 40 3.93 -0.57 15.44
N GLY A 41 3.42 -1.50 16.25
CA GLY A 41 2.32 -1.25 17.19
C GLY A 41 1.00 -0.94 16.52
N VAL A 42 0.74 -1.52 15.34
CA VAL A 42 -0.43 -1.21 14.50
C VAL A 42 -1.47 -2.33 14.50
N THR A 43 -2.70 -2.00 14.10
CA THR A 43 -3.78 -3.01 13.96
C THR A 43 -3.53 -3.96 12.78
N LEU A 44 -4.17 -5.13 12.78
CA LEU A 44 -4.14 -6.07 11.65
C LEU A 44 -4.54 -5.42 10.31
N THR A 45 -5.58 -4.60 10.32
CA THR A 45 -6.04 -3.89 9.11
C THR A 45 -4.96 -2.94 8.58
N GLU A 46 -4.24 -2.25 9.46
CA GLU A 46 -3.18 -1.34 9.07
C GLU A 46 -1.92 -2.08 8.60
N ALA A 47 -1.54 -3.16 9.28
CA ALA A 47 -0.46 -4.04 8.84
C ALA A 47 -0.73 -4.60 7.43
N LEU A 48 -1.95 -5.09 7.19
CA LEU A 48 -2.36 -5.58 5.88
C LEU A 48 -2.33 -4.48 4.82
N ARG A 49 -2.88 -3.30 5.12
CA ARG A 49 -2.88 -2.15 4.21
C ARG A 49 -1.46 -1.75 3.79
N ARG A 50 -0.52 -1.70 4.74
CA ARG A 50 0.88 -1.35 4.48
C ARG A 50 1.57 -2.39 3.60
N LEU A 51 1.46 -3.67 3.96
CA LEU A 51 2.06 -4.74 3.17
C LEU A 51 1.50 -4.79 1.75
N ILE A 52 0.20 -4.58 1.57
CA ILE A 52 -0.41 -4.44 0.23
C ILE A 52 0.17 -3.22 -0.51
N GLY A 53 0.28 -2.06 0.15
CA GLY A 53 0.84 -0.87 -0.47
C GLY A 53 2.31 -1.05 -0.90
N TYR A 54 3.12 -1.72 -0.09
CA TYR A 54 4.50 -2.05 -0.46
C TYR A 54 4.55 -3.03 -1.63
N GLY A 55 3.69 -4.04 -1.63
CA GLY A 55 3.55 -4.99 -2.73
C GLY A 55 3.10 -4.32 -4.04
N ASP A 56 2.12 -3.42 -3.99
CA ASP A 56 1.63 -2.65 -5.14
C ASP A 56 2.75 -1.80 -5.74
N PHE A 57 3.52 -1.09 -4.91
CA PHE A 57 4.68 -0.33 -5.36
C PHE A 57 5.71 -1.21 -6.10
N VAL A 58 6.13 -2.32 -5.48
CA VAL A 58 7.14 -3.21 -6.08
C VAL A 58 6.61 -3.86 -7.36
N TYR A 59 5.34 -4.28 -7.36
CA TYR A 59 4.69 -4.87 -8.53
C TYR A 59 4.70 -3.90 -9.71
N ARG A 60 4.22 -2.66 -9.52
CA ARG A 60 4.16 -1.66 -10.59
C ARG A 60 5.54 -1.29 -11.12
N ALA A 61 6.50 -1.06 -10.22
CA ALA A 61 7.87 -0.73 -10.61
C ALA A 61 8.44 -1.80 -11.56
N VAL A 62 8.36 -3.08 -11.17
CA VAL A 62 8.96 -4.17 -11.95
C VAL A 62 8.13 -4.56 -13.18
N ARG A 63 6.80 -4.66 -13.05
CA ARG A 63 5.93 -5.25 -14.08
C ARG A 63 5.31 -4.23 -15.03
N GLU A 64 5.02 -3.03 -14.57
CA GLU A 64 4.36 -1.99 -15.38
C GLU A 64 5.36 -1.00 -15.93
N ASN A 65 6.31 -0.55 -15.10
CA ASN A 65 7.27 0.49 -15.47
C ASN A 65 8.59 -0.07 -16.02
N SER A 66 8.81 -1.39 -15.93
CA SER A 66 10.07 -2.05 -16.32
C SER A 66 11.29 -1.46 -15.59
N GLU A 67 11.11 -1.02 -14.34
CA GLU A 67 12.16 -0.49 -13.48
C GLU A 67 12.94 -1.63 -12.81
N GLN A 68 14.24 -1.39 -12.60
CA GLN A 68 15.08 -2.27 -11.80
C GLN A 68 14.99 -1.87 -10.33
N LEU A 69 14.52 -2.78 -9.46
CA LEU A 69 14.39 -2.50 -8.05
C LEU A 69 15.58 -3.06 -7.27
N ILE A 70 16.30 -2.17 -6.59
CA ILE A 70 17.55 -2.49 -5.89
C ILE A 70 17.40 -2.20 -4.39
N VAL A 71 17.71 -3.20 -3.56
CA VAL A 71 17.74 -3.08 -2.09
C VAL A 71 19.18 -2.97 -1.63
N LYS A 72 19.52 -1.84 -0.98
CA LYS A 72 20.80 -1.63 -0.33
C LYS A 72 20.69 -1.94 1.16
N GLY A 73 21.54 -2.84 1.64
CA GLY A 73 21.68 -3.17 3.06
C GLY A 73 23.13 -3.07 3.52
N GLN A 74 23.37 -3.37 4.79
CA GLN A 74 24.72 -3.41 5.37
C GLN A 74 25.59 -4.47 4.68
N ASP A 75 24.98 -5.57 4.23
CA ASP A 75 25.66 -6.68 3.55
C ASP A 75 25.81 -6.47 2.03
N GLY A 76 25.48 -5.28 1.53
CA GLY A 76 25.62 -4.90 0.12
C GLY A 76 24.32 -4.69 -0.62
N THR A 77 24.41 -4.76 -1.94
CA THR A 77 23.33 -4.41 -2.87
C THR A 77 22.71 -5.68 -3.46
N ARG A 78 21.39 -5.83 -3.36
CA ARG A 78 20.63 -6.96 -3.90
C ARG A 78 19.57 -6.47 -4.88
N GLU A 79 19.38 -7.21 -5.96
CA GLU A 79 18.31 -6.98 -6.92
C GLU A 79 17.05 -7.74 -6.51
N VAL A 80 15.88 -7.09 -6.64
CA VAL A 80 14.59 -7.71 -6.39
C VAL A 80 14.01 -8.17 -7.74
N VAL A 81 13.85 -9.49 -7.87
CA VAL A 81 13.23 -10.10 -9.04
C VAL A 81 11.86 -10.65 -8.64
N LEU A 82 10.80 -10.13 -9.24
CA LEU A 82 9.46 -10.73 -9.15
C LEU A 82 9.33 -11.77 -10.27
N LEU A 83 9.26 -13.05 -9.91
CA LEU A 83 9.05 -14.17 -10.85
C LEU A 83 7.62 -14.20 -11.38
#